data_AF-A0A8T0E3I7-F1
#
_entry.id   AF-A0A8T0E3I7-F1
#
_cell.length_a   1.000
_cell.length_b   1.000
_cell.length_c   1.000
_cell.angle_alpha   90.00
_cell.angle_beta   90.00
_cell.angle_gamma   90.00
#
_symmetry.space_group_name_H-M   'P 1'
#
loop_
_entity.id
_entity.type
_entity.pdbx_description
1 polymer ?
#
loop_
_entity_poly.entity_id
_entity_poly.type
_entity_poly.pdbx_seq_one_letter_code
_entity_poly.pdbx_strand_id
1 'polypeptide(L)'
;MHKATLGKWDYATIALTMIISISIGIYFRFTGNRQRTTTEFLMAGRNMAKLPVVFSLVVTKLSAIAIVGEPTDVYLYGTQRCIGFFFIFVGSVVTAYVFLPVYFAVGASTIYEYLEHRFGRRTRKAVSSFGYIQTVRDFRIPYTFWNSLAYGVQFGIAHAVNQFEIQRLLAVRSLKDSQSAALWSTVPSFAMGFLTTTVGLALYAIFQNCDPLNEKSGTGLIKADQIVPYYIVSRLNRFPGLVGLCISGILCASLSSLSSALNSLSTIFVEDFIKANFSEHPKASAWKFNALAKALGKKIDNFFLNLNI
;
A
#
# COMPACT_ATOMS: atom_id res chain seq x y z
N MET A 1 29.25 -15.14 11.68
CA MET A 1 27.94 -14.46 11.88
C MET A 1 27.12 -15.28 12.86
N HIS A 2 26.26 -14.66 13.68
CA HIS A 2 25.40 -15.36 14.63
C HIS A 2 23.93 -15.04 14.40
N LYS A 3 23.06 -15.91 14.91
CA LYS A 3 21.61 -15.74 14.88
C LYS A 3 21.23 -14.49 15.68
N ALA A 4 20.54 -13.56 15.03
CA ALA A 4 20.14 -12.30 15.63
C ALA A 4 18.91 -12.51 16.51
N THR A 5 18.95 -12.05 17.77
CA THR A 5 17.86 -12.22 18.75
C THR A 5 17.46 -10.88 19.34
N LEU A 6 16.17 -10.71 19.60
CA LEU A 6 15.60 -9.48 20.17
C LEU A 6 15.83 -9.40 21.68
N GLY A 7 16.13 -8.20 22.17
CA GLY A 7 16.24 -7.91 23.59
C GLY A 7 14.88 -7.67 24.24
N LYS A 8 14.82 -7.73 25.57
CA LYS A 8 13.58 -7.46 26.34
C LYS A 8 12.99 -6.08 26.06
N TRP A 9 13.85 -5.06 25.88
CA TRP A 9 13.44 -3.69 25.55
C TRP A 9 12.87 -3.55 24.13
N ASP A 10 13.29 -4.40 23.20
CA ASP A 10 12.74 -4.41 21.84
C ASP A 10 11.31 -4.94 21.84
N TYR A 11 11.04 -6.01 22.61
CA TYR A 11 9.67 -6.50 22.81
C TYR A 11 8.77 -5.46 23.48
N ALA A 12 9.28 -4.73 24.48
CA ALA A 12 8.53 -3.68 25.16
C ALA A 12 8.13 -2.54 24.20
N THR A 13 9.07 -2.08 23.35
CA THR A 13 8.80 -1.02 22.37
C THR A 13 7.85 -1.47 21.26
N ILE A 14 7.97 -2.72 20.78
CA ILE A 14 7.01 -3.30 19.83
C ILE A 14 5.61 -3.39 20.45
N ALA A 15 5.49 -3.89 21.68
CA ALA A 15 4.19 -4.00 22.36
C ALA A 15 3.55 -2.62 22.56
N LEU A 16 4.32 -1.63 23.04
CA LEU A 16 3.85 -0.27 23.26
C LEU A 16 3.31 0.37 21.98
N THR A 17 4.07 0.28 20.89
CA THR A 17 3.67 0.85 19.58
C THR A 17 2.40 0.18 19.02
N MET A 18 2.27 -1.13 19.18
CA MET A 18 1.05 -1.86 18.77
C MET A 18 -0.16 -1.45 19.61
N ILE A 19 0.01 -1.31 20.92
CA ILE A 19 -1.06 -0.84 21.82
C ILE A 19 -1.53 0.56 21.39
N ILE A 20 -0.60 1.49 21.14
CA ILE A 20 -0.95 2.85 20.67
C ILE A 20 -1.75 2.79 19.36
N SER A 21 -1.32 1.98 18.39
CA SER A 21 -2.04 1.84 17.12
C SER A 21 -3.45 1.30 17.30
N ILE A 22 -3.64 0.31 18.18
CA ILE A 22 -4.95 -0.27 18.50
C ILE A 22 -5.82 0.75 19.23
N SER A 23 -5.27 1.48 20.20
CA SER A 23 -5.97 2.51 20.97
C SER A 23 -6.52 3.62 20.07
N ILE A 24 -5.74 4.07 19.07
CA ILE A 24 -6.21 5.06 18.09
C ILE A 24 -7.41 4.52 17.29
N GLY A 25 -7.35 3.26 16.84
CA GLY A 25 -8.46 2.63 16.11
C GLY A 25 -9.73 2.49 16.96
N ILE A 26 -9.60 2.08 18.23
CA ILE A 26 -10.71 1.98 19.19
C ILE A 26 -11.31 3.37 19.46
N TYR A 27 -10.46 4.38 19.67
CA TYR A 27 -10.90 5.76 19.88
C TYR A 27 -11.79 6.25 18.72
N PHE A 28 -11.33 6.12 17.48
CA PHE A 28 -12.13 6.57 16.32
C PHE A 28 -13.44 5.79 16.14
N ARG A 29 -13.49 4.52 16.56
CA ARG A 29 -14.73 3.72 16.52
C ARG A 29 -15.79 4.24 17.49
N PHE A 30 -15.40 4.70 18.68
CA PHE A 30 -16.35 5.15 19.70
C PHE A 30 -16.65 6.64 19.66
N THR A 31 -15.73 7.47 19.14
CA THR A 31 -15.89 8.94 19.11
C THR A 31 -16.38 9.46 17.74
N GLY A 32 -16.28 8.66 16.68
CA GLY A 32 -16.63 9.04 15.32
C GLY A 32 -18.10 8.81 14.96
N ASN A 33 -19.01 9.73 15.29
CA ASN A 33 -20.39 9.73 14.78
C ASN A 33 -20.50 9.96 13.24
N ARG A 34 -19.40 9.82 12.49
CA ARG A 34 -19.19 10.21 11.07
C ARG A 34 -19.01 9.02 10.12
N GLN A 35 -19.63 7.87 10.39
CA GLN A 35 -19.49 6.64 9.59
C GLN A 35 -20.85 6.03 9.19
N ARG A 36 -21.91 6.85 9.08
CA ARG A 36 -23.28 6.32 8.88
C ARG A 36 -23.62 6.03 7.42
N THR A 37 -22.91 6.64 6.48
CA THR A 37 -23.17 6.49 5.04
C THR A 37 -21.94 6.01 4.28
N THR A 38 -22.12 5.30 3.18
CA THR A 38 -21.03 4.78 2.35
C THR A 38 -20.18 5.88 1.73
N THR A 39 -20.76 7.02 1.37
CA THR A 39 -20.03 8.19 0.85
C THR A 39 -19.20 8.88 1.93
N GLU A 40 -19.68 8.93 3.17
CA GLU A 40 -18.94 9.47 4.30
C GLU A 40 -17.80 8.52 4.72
N PHE A 41 -18.03 7.20 4.67
CA PHE A 41 -17.01 6.20 4.99
C PHE A 41 -15.93 6.08 3.90
N LEU A 42 -16.32 5.99 2.62
CA LEU A 42 -15.39 5.73 1.51
C LEU A 42 -14.74 6.99 0.93
N MET A 43 -15.42 8.14 0.99
CA MET A 43 -14.93 9.40 0.40
C MET A 43 -14.77 10.54 1.40
N ALA A 44 -15.05 10.31 2.69
CA ALA A 44 -15.02 11.36 3.72
C ALA A 44 -15.78 12.64 3.31
N GLY A 45 -16.91 12.46 2.61
CA GLY A 45 -17.75 13.56 2.14
C GLY A 45 -17.08 14.51 1.14
N ARG A 46 -15.95 14.13 0.51
CA ARG A 46 -15.16 14.97 -0.41
C ARG A 46 -14.82 16.35 0.16
N ASN A 47 -14.65 16.46 1.47
CA ASN A 47 -14.40 17.72 2.15
C ASN A 47 -13.09 17.69 2.95
N MET A 48 -12.16 16.80 2.59
CA MET A 48 -10.86 16.75 3.24
C MET A 48 -9.97 17.89 2.77
N ALA A 49 -9.26 18.50 3.72
CA ALA A 49 -8.23 19.47 3.43
C ALA A 49 -7.04 18.81 2.70
N LYS A 50 -6.31 19.60 1.91
CA LYS A 50 -5.14 19.15 1.14
C LYS A 50 -4.08 18.45 2.00
N LEU A 51 -3.72 19.03 3.14
CA LEU A 51 -2.60 18.55 3.95
C LEU A 51 -2.80 17.13 4.49
N PRO A 52 -3.93 16.79 5.15
CA PRO A 52 -4.23 15.41 5.53
C PRO A 52 -4.14 14.42 4.37
N VAL A 53 -4.59 14.81 3.17
CA VAL A 53 -4.52 13.94 1.98
C VAL A 53 -3.08 13.73 1.51
N VAL A 54 -2.24 14.75 1.53
CA VAL A 54 -0.80 14.60 1.21
C VAL A 54 -0.13 13.63 2.19
N PHE A 55 -0.33 13.80 3.50
CA PHE A 55 0.23 12.87 4.50
C PHE A 55 -0.31 11.46 4.32
N SER A 56 -1.61 11.34 4.06
CA SER A 56 -2.28 10.09 3.76
C SER A 56 -1.63 9.38 2.55
N LEU A 57 -1.36 10.09 1.45
CA LEU A 57 -0.69 9.55 0.26
C LEU A 57 0.76 9.13 0.56
N VAL A 58 1.50 9.92 1.33
CA VAL A 58 2.87 9.60 1.74
C VAL A 58 2.90 8.33 2.59
N VAL A 59 2.01 8.20 3.57
CA VAL A 59 1.91 7.01 4.43
C VAL A 59 1.55 5.76 3.64
N THR A 60 0.75 5.87 2.58
CA THR A 60 0.48 4.73 1.69
C THR A 60 1.70 4.32 0.86
N LYS A 61 2.60 5.26 0.54
CA LYS A 61 3.86 4.96 -0.17
C LYS A 61 4.92 4.37 0.76
N LEU A 62 4.85 4.66 2.07
CA LEU A 62 5.65 4.05 3.13
C LEU A 62 5.16 2.63 3.48
N SER A 63 5.27 1.70 2.53
CA SER A 63 4.95 0.28 2.76
C SER A 63 6.16 -0.47 3.32
N ALA A 64 5.92 -1.63 3.95
CA ALA A 64 7.00 -2.51 4.37
C ALA A 64 7.85 -3.02 3.21
N ILE A 65 7.24 -3.20 2.03
CA ILE A 65 7.94 -3.54 0.78
C ILE A 65 8.91 -2.41 0.41
N ALA A 66 8.50 -1.15 0.55
CA ALA A 66 9.39 -0.02 0.27
C ALA A 66 10.56 0.08 1.27
N ILE A 67 10.30 -0.17 2.56
CA ILE A 67 11.31 -0.05 3.61
C ILE A 67 12.32 -1.21 3.60
N VAL A 68 11.87 -2.42 3.31
CA VAL A 68 12.69 -3.64 3.39
C VAL A 68 13.08 -4.16 2.00
N GLY A 69 12.16 -4.14 1.05
CA GLY A 69 12.37 -4.64 -0.32
C GLY A 69 13.30 -3.75 -1.12
N GLU A 70 13.05 -2.43 -1.19
CA GLU A 70 13.86 -1.54 -2.04
C GLU A 70 15.36 -1.51 -1.67
N PRO A 71 15.77 -1.43 -0.39
CA PRO A 71 17.20 -1.56 -0.04
C PRO A 71 17.76 -2.95 -0.35
N THR A 72 16.96 -4.01 -0.24
CA THR A 72 17.37 -5.38 -0.58
C THR A 72 17.58 -5.51 -2.10
N ASP A 73 16.72 -4.90 -2.90
CA ASP A 73 16.87 -4.88 -4.36
C ASP A 73 18.11 -4.11 -4.78
N VAL A 74 18.41 -2.98 -4.13
CA VAL A 74 19.65 -2.23 -4.36
C VAL A 74 20.88 -3.03 -3.92
N TYR A 75 20.79 -3.78 -2.82
CA TYR A 75 21.85 -4.68 -2.37
C TYR A 75 22.16 -5.80 -3.38
N LEU A 76 21.12 -6.40 -3.98
CA LEU A 76 21.26 -7.53 -4.89
C LEU A 76 21.58 -7.14 -6.34
N TYR A 77 20.88 -6.12 -6.85
CA TYR A 77 20.85 -5.79 -8.28
C TYR A 77 21.40 -4.39 -8.59
N GLY A 78 21.80 -3.64 -7.57
CA GLY A 78 22.38 -2.30 -7.70
C GLY A 78 21.35 -1.19 -7.87
N THR A 79 21.81 -0.01 -8.28
CA THR A 79 21.02 1.24 -8.31
C THR A 79 20.07 1.35 -9.52
N GLN A 80 19.95 0.31 -10.34
CA GLN A 80 19.12 0.32 -11.55
C GLN A 80 17.64 0.61 -11.25
N ARG A 81 17.18 0.23 -10.05
CA ARG A 81 15.84 0.47 -9.54
C ARG A 81 15.49 1.96 -9.41
N CYS A 82 16.50 2.84 -9.27
CA CYS A 82 16.29 4.29 -9.16
C CYS A 82 15.61 4.91 -10.39
N ILE A 83 15.66 4.25 -11.56
CA ILE A 83 14.92 4.64 -12.77
C ILE A 83 13.42 4.77 -12.48
N GLY A 84 12.87 3.94 -11.57
CA GLY A 84 11.47 3.99 -11.18
C GLY A 84 11.03 5.35 -10.61
N PHE A 85 11.92 6.07 -9.92
CA PHE A 85 11.58 7.38 -9.33
C PHE A 85 11.25 8.43 -10.39
N PHE A 86 11.92 8.40 -11.55
CA PHE A 86 11.59 9.26 -12.68
C PHE A 86 10.16 8.99 -13.18
N PHE A 87 9.79 7.72 -13.35
CA PHE A 87 8.45 7.36 -13.81
C PHE A 87 7.36 7.62 -12.77
N ILE A 88 7.69 7.57 -11.47
CA ILE A 88 6.78 8.00 -10.39
C ILE A 88 6.46 9.50 -10.54
N PHE A 89 7.46 10.33 -10.83
CA PHE A 89 7.23 11.76 -11.07
C PHE A 89 6.38 12.00 -12.32
N VAL A 90 6.75 11.41 -13.45
CA VAL A 90 5.97 11.53 -14.69
C VAL A 90 4.53 11.03 -14.47
N GLY A 91 4.38 9.88 -13.83
CA GLY A 91 3.08 9.31 -13.45
C GLY A 91 2.25 10.27 -12.62
N SER A 92 2.84 10.92 -11.60
CA SER A 92 2.13 11.89 -10.77
C SER A 92 1.64 13.13 -11.54
N VAL A 93 2.44 13.61 -12.51
CA VAL A 93 2.09 14.76 -13.37
C VAL A 93 0.95 14.36 -14.30
N VAL A 94 1.06 13.19 -14.92
CA VAL A 94 0.01 12.63 -15.79
C VAL A 94 -1.28 12.43 -15.00
N THR A 95 -1.22 11.85 -13.80
CA THR A 95 -2.38 11.70 -12.91
C THR A 95 -3.02 13.05 -12.62
N ALA A 96 -2.21 14.05 -12.26
CA ALA A 96 -2.70 15.38 -11.89
C ALA A 96 -3.42 16.09 -13.06
N TYR A 97 -2.82 16.10 -14.26
CA TYR A 97 -3.33 16.91 -15.36
C TYR A 97 -4.22 16.17 -16.35
N VAL A 98 -4.13 14.84 -16.45
CA VAL A 98 -4.91 14.04 -17.40
C VAL A 98 -6.05 13.31 -16.69
N PHE A 99 -5.73 12.52 -15.65
CA PHE A 99 -6.72 11.63 -15.04
C PHE A 99 -7.64 12.35 -14.04
N LEU A 100 -7.10 13.18 -13.14
CA LEU A 100 -7.93 13.86 -12.13
C LEU A 100 -9.03 14.75 -12.72
N PRO A 101 -8.83 15.57 -13.77
CA PRO A 101 -9.91 16.35 -14.36
C PRO A 101 -11.05 15.48 -14.88
N VAL A 102 -10.73 14.32 -15.44
CA VAL A 102 -11.72 13.35 -15.94
C VAL A 102 -12.51 12.75 -14.78
N TYR A 103 -11.85 12.35 -13.68
CA TYR A 103 -12.55 11.84 -12.50
C TYR A 103 -13.49 12.87 -11.86
N PHE A 104 -13.04 14.12 -11.74
CA PHE A 104 -13.86 15.19 -11.20
C PHE A 104 -15.04 15.56 -12.13
N ALA A 105 -14.87 15.47 -13.45
CA ALA A 105 -15.93 15.76 -14.42
C ALA A 105 -17.03 14.68 -14.44
N VAL A 106 -16.66 13.40 -14.33
CA VAL A 106 -17.61 12.28 -14.33
C VAL A 106 -18.21 12.06 -12.93
N GLY A 107 -17.53 12.50 -11.87
CA GLY A 107 -17.93 12.23 -10.50
C GLY A 107 -17.68 10.79 -10.04
N ALA A 108 -17.03 9.99 -10.88
CA ALA A 108 -16.77 8.58 -10.65
C ALA A 108 -15.88 8.34 -9.42
N SER A 109 -16.16 7.24 -8.74
CA SER A 109 -15.49 6.80 -7.52
C SER A 109 -14.36 5.80 -7.77
N THR A 110 -14.43 5.11 -8.91
CA THR A 110 -13.48 4.09 -9.34
C THR A 110 -13.07 4.32 -10.80
N ILE A 111 -11.90 3.82 -11.20
CA ILE A 111 -11.49 3.83 -12.62
C ILE A 111 -12.41 2.96 -13.49
N TYR A 112 -13.00 1.94 -12.87
CA TYR A 112 -13.86 0.97 -13.53
C TYR A 112 -15.21 1.58 -13.93
N GLU A 113 -15.73 2.48 -13.12
CA GLU A 113 -16.93 3.27 -13.43
C GLU A 113 -16.70 4.20 -14.63
N TYR A 114 -15.54 4.87 -14.71
CA TYR A 114 -15.16 5.64 -15.90
C TYR A 114 -15.06 4.76 -17.16
N LEU A 115 -14.40 3.59 -17.05
CA LEU A 115 -14.27 2.66 -18.17
C LEU A 115 -15.62 2.11 -18.66
N GLU A 116 -16.61 1.96 -17.75
CA GLU A 116 -17.97 1.56 -18.12
C GLU A 116 -18.66 2.63 -18.98
N HIS A 117 -18.57 3.91 -18.59
CA HIS A 117 -19.15 5.00 -19.36
C HIS A 117 -18.52 5.16 -20.75
N ARG A 118 -17.23 4.84 -20.90
CA ARG A 118 -16.49 5.04 -22.17
C ARG A 118 -16.49 3.83 -23.10
N PHE A 119 -16.38 2.61 -22.55
CA PHE A 119 -16.13 1.37 -23.30
C PHE A 119 -17.13 0.24 -22.97
N GLY A 120 -18.09 0.47 -22.07
CA GLY A 120 -19.15 -0.48 -21.73
C GLY A 120 -18.77 -1.54 -20.69
N ARG A 121 -19.80 -2.23 -20.18
CA ARG A 121 -19.73 -3.20 -19.06
C ARG A 121 -18.79 -4.40 -19.28
N ARG A 122 -18.54 -4.82 -20.53
CA ARG A 122 -17.67 -5.96 -20.86
C ARG A 122 -16.19 -5.65 -20.61
N THR A 123 -15.75 -4.46 -21.02
CA THR A 123 -14.38 -3.96 -20.81
C THR A 123 -14.08 -3.78 -19.33
N ARG A 124 -15.08 -3.31 -18.54
CA ARG A 124 -14.95 -3.18 -17.08
C ARG A 124 -14.58 -4.51 -16.42
N LYS A 125 -15.37 -5.56 -16.66
CA LYS A 125 -15.13 -6.89 -16.06
C LYS A 125 -13.78 -7.47 -16.48
N ALA A 126 -13.41 -7.33 -17.75
CA ALA A 126 -12.14 -7.85 -18.26
C ALA A 126 -10.93 -7.16 -17.58
N VAL A 127 -10.95 -5.83 -17.47
CA VAL A 127 -9.86 -5.07 -16.83
C VAL A 127 -9.80 -5.32 -15.32
N SER A 128 -10.94 -5.38 -14.62
CA SER A 128 -10.97 -5.71 -13.18
C SER A 128 -10.43 -7.12 -12.90
N SER A 129 -10.78 -8.11 -13.73
CA SER A 129 -10.25 -9.47 -13.61
C SER A 129 -8.76 -9.56 -13.96
N PHE A 130 -8.30 -8.82 -14.96
CA PHE A 130 -6.89 -8.79 -15.37
C PHE A 130 -6.01 -8.08 -14.33
N GLY A 131 -6.46 -6.96 -13.76
CA GLY A 131 -5.76 -6.26 -12.68
C GLY A 131 -5.58 -7.14 -11.44
N TYR A 132 -6.58 -7.95 -11.09
CA TYR A 132 -6.48 -8.93 -10.00
C TYR A 132 -5.42 -10.01 -10.27
N ILE A 133 -5.32 -10.49 -11.51
CA ILE A 133 -4.33 -11.51 -11.91
C ILE A 133 -2.91 -10.93 -11.94
N GLN A 134 -2.73 -9.68 -12.37
CA GLN A 134 -1.42 -9.01 -12.36
C GLN A 134 -0.88 -8.82 -10.93
N THR A 135 -1.71 -8.50 -9.94
CA THR A 135 -1.27 -8.43 -8.54
C THR A 135 -0.71 -9.77 -7.98
N VAL A 136 -0.99 -10.90 -8.65
CA VAL A 136 -0.57 -12.24 -8.22
C VAL A 136 0.70 -12.72 -8.93
N ARG A 137 1.11 -12.11 -10.06
CA ARG A 137 2.29 -12.52 -10.85
C ARG A 137 3.25 -11.35 -11.07
N ASP A 138 4.29 -11.23 -10.26
CA ASP A 138 5.69 -11.40 -10.67
C ASP A 138 6.68 -10.96 -9.58
N PHE A 139 7.32 -11.94 -8.92
CA PHE A 139 8.40 -11.72 -7.95
C PHE A 139 9.68 -12.52 -8.28
N ARG A 140 9.82 -13.01 -9.53
CA ARG A 140 10.94 -13.89 -9.92
C ARG A 140 11.80 -13.37 -11.07
N ILE A 141 11.52 -12.18 -11.59
CA ILE A 141 12.28 -11.63 -12.72
C ILE A 141 13.41 -10.74 -12.16
N PRO A 142 14.68 -11.00 -12.50
CA PRO A 142 15.78 -10.15 -12.06
C PRO A 142 15.66 -8.73 -12.65
N TYR A 143 16.05 -7.72 -11.87
CA TYR A 143 16.09 -6.34 -12.31
C TYR A 143 17.28 -6.12 -13.25
N THR A 144 17.05 -6.32 -14.54
CA THR A 144 17.92 -5.81 -15.61
C THR A 144 17.57 -4.36 -15.92
N PHE A 145 18.39 -3.67 -16.70
CA PHE A 145 18.08 -2.31 -17.17
C PHE A 145 16.69 -2.24 -17.86
N TRP A 146 16.42 -3.16 -18.79
CA TRP A 146 15.16 -3.21 -19.52
C TRP A 146 13.96 -3.57 -18.63
N ASN A 147 14.15 -4.49 -17.69
CA ASN A 147 13.10 -4.83 -16.73
C ASN A 147 12.83 -3.66 -15.78
N SER A 148 13.87 -2.97 -15.32
CA SER A 148 13.76 -1.79 -14.46
C SER A 148 13.02 -0.64 -15.16
N LEU A 149 13.27 -0.45 -16.46
CA LEU A 149 12.54 0.49 -17.30
C LEU A 149 11.05 0.12 -17.40
N ALA A 150 10.75 -1.14 -17.73
CA ALA A 150 9.38 -1.64 -17.83
C ALA A 150 8.62 -1.52 -16.51
N TYR A 151 9.25 -1.91 -15.39
CA TYR A 151 8.69 -1.73 -14.05
C TYR A 151 8.47 -0.27 -13.70
N GLY A 152 9.39 0.62 -14.07
CA GLY A 152 9.23 2.07 -13.88
C GLY A 152 7.98 2.59 -14.60
N VAL A 153 7.83 2.28 -15.88
CA VAL A 153 6.64 2.66 -16.67
C VAL A 153 5.37 2.10 -16.04
N GLN A 154 5.36 0.82 -15.66
CA GLN A 154 4.22 0.20 -14.99
C GLN A 154 3.87 0.93 -13.69
N PHE A 155 4.86 1.26 -12.85
CA PHE A 155 4.65 1.98 -11.60
C PHE A 155 4.11 3.41 -11.84
N GLY A 156 4.61 4.10 -12.87
CA GLY A 156 4.12 5.40 -13.29
C GLY A 156 2.65 5.36 -13.71
N ILE A 157 2.24 4.35 -14.48
CA ILE A 157 0.83 4.14 -14.85
C ILE A 157 0.00 3.78 -13.62
N ALA A 158 0.56 2.97 -12.72
CA ALA A 158 -0.10 2.54 -11.48
C ALA A 158 -0.56 3.73 -10.62
N HIS A 159 0.18 4.85 -10.62
CA HIS A 159 -0.23 6.09 -9.93
C HIS A 159 -1.56 6.67 -10.41
N ALA A 160 -1.94 6.45 -11.67
CA ALA A 160 -3.19 6.93 -12.24
C ALA A 160 -4.36 5.96 -12.02
N VAL A 161 -4.06 4.67 -11.86
CA VAL A 161 -5.07 3.59 -11.89
C VAL A 161 -5.29 2.90 -10.55
N ASN A 162 -4.36 3.03 -9.61
CA ASN A 162 -4.45 2.39 -8.30
C ASN A 162 -5.54 3.03 -7.44
N GLN A 163 -6.49 2.20 -7.03
CA GLN A 163 -7.68 2.64 -6.29
C GLN A 163 -7.33 3.35 -4.97
N PHE A 164 -6.33 2.89 -4.22
CA PHE A 164 -5.97 3.53 -2.94
C PHE A 164 -5.42 4.95 -3.08
N GLU A 165 -4.81 5.27 -4.23
CA GLU A 165 -4.23 6.61 -4.48
C GLU A 165 -5.30 7.56 -5.00
N ILE A 166 -6.06 7.13 -6.00
CA ILE A 166 -7.16 7.91 -6.56
C ILE A 166 -8.25 8.19 -5.52
N GLN A 167 -8.62 7.20 -4.69
CA GLN A 167 -9.64 7.39 -3.66
C GLN A 167 -9.27 8.49 -2.66
N ARG A 168 -7.98 8.62 -2.30
CA ARG A 168 -7.48 9.69 -1.41
C ARG A 168 -7.49 11.05 -2.11
N LEU A 169 -7.10 11.10 -3.38
CA LEU A 169 -7.12 12.33 -4.18
C LEU A 169 -8.55 12.86 -4.44
N LEU A 170 -9.53 11.97 -4.61
CA LEU A 170 -10.94 12.33 -4.81
C LEU A 170 -11.67 12.72 -3.52
N ALA A 171 -11.07 12.48 -2.34
CA ALA A 171 -11.59 12.95 -1.06
C ALA A 171 -11.38 14.47 -0.85
N VAL A 172 -10.56 15.11 -1.70
CA VAL A 172 -10.32 16.56 -1.68
C VAL A 172 -11.45 17.30 -2.40
N ARG A 173 -11.84 18.46 -1.86
CA ARG A 173 -12.98 19.24 -2.36
C ARG A 173 -12.79 19.85 -3.75
N SER A 174 -11.56 20.27 -4.07
CA SER A 174 -11.23 21.01 -5.29
C SER A 174 -10.25 20.23 -6.16
N LEU A 175 -10.47 20.27 -7.47
CA LEU A 175 -9.56 19.69 -8.45
C LEU A 175 -8.15 20.28 -8.33
N LYS A 176 -8.02 21.60 -8.16
CA LYS A 176 -6.70 22.26 -8.01
C LYS A 176 -5.96 21.78 -6.75
N ASP A 177 -6.69 21.59 -5.66
CA ASP A 177 -6.11 21.10 -4.41
C ASP A 177 -5.72 19.62 -4.52
N SER A 178 -6.52 18.82 -5.23
CA SER A 178 -6.22 17.42 -5.53
C SER A 178 -4.99 17.27 -6.42
N GLN A 179 -4.88 18.08 -7.47
CA GLN A 179 -3.70 18.18 -8.34
C GLN A 179 -2.44 18.56 -7.54
N SER A 180 -2.57 19.60 -6.71
CA SER A 180 -1.49 20.02 -5.83
C SER A 180 -1.12 18.91 -4.85
N ALA A 181 -2.09 18.20 -4.26
CA ALA A 181 -1.84 17.09 -3.35
C ALA A 181 -1.08 15.94 -4.02
N ALA A 182 -1.45 15.58 -5.26
CA ALA A 182 -0.76 14.57 -6.04
C ALA A 182 0.72 14.93 -6.25
N LEU A 183 0.99 16.18 -6.68
CA LEU A 183 2.35 16.66 -6.91
C LEU A 183 3.16 16.76 -5.59
N TRP A 184 2.60 17.35 -4.54
CA TRP A 184 3.29 17.49 -3.25
C TRP A 184 3.59 16.14 -2.59
N SER A 185 2.80 15.09 -2.86
CA SER A 185 3.08 13.73 -2.36
C SER A 185 4.35 13.10 -2.96
N THR A 186 4.84 13.61 -4.10
CA THR A 186 6.05 13.07 -4.73
C THR A 186 7.33 13.42 -3.99
N VAL A 187 7.42 14.63 -3.41
CA VAL A 187 8.65 15.10 -2.75
C VAL A 187 9.09 14.16 -1.61
N PRO A 188 8.21 13.75 -0.67
CA PRO A 188 8.58 12.77 0.35
C PRO A 188 8.87 11.37 -0.21
N SER A 189 8.28 11.03 -1.36
CA SER A 189 8.52 9.75 -2.04
C SER A 189 9.95 9.68 -2.60
N PHE A 190 10.44 10.78 -3.18
CA PHE A 190 11.83 10.92 -3.60
C PHE A 190 12.80 10.88 -2.43
N ALA A 191 12.48 11.60 -1.34
CA ALA A 191 13.30 11.59 -0.14
C ALA A 191 13.42 10.17 0.45
N MET A 192 12.30 9.44 0.52
CA MET A 192 12.31 8.05 0.97
C MET A 192 13.11 7.15 0.00
N GLY A 193 12.91 7.30 -1.30
CA GLY A 193 13.65 6.56 -2.32
C GLY A 193 15.17 6.77 -2.24
N PHE A 194 15.61 8.00 -1.97
CA PHE A 194 17.02 8.32 -1.74
C PHE A 194 17.54 7.64 -0.46
N LEU A 195 16.78 7.68 0.63
CA LEU A 195 17.15 7.02 1.89
C LEU A 195 17.23 5.50 1.74
N THR A 196 16.28 4.85 1.08
CA THR A 196 16.31 3.39 0.88
C THR A 196 17.45 2.96 -0.04
N THR A 197 17.75 3.77 -1.07
CA THR A 197 18.90 3.53 -1.95
C THR A 197 20.23 3.64 -1.20
N THR A 198 20.39 4.67 -0.36
CA THR A 198 21.61 4.83 0.44
C THR A 198 21.76 3.71 1.48
N VAL A 199 20.67 3.24 2.09
CA VAL A 199 20.69 2.06 2.96
C VAL A 199 21.12 0.81 2.18
N GLY A 200 20.57 0.56 0.99
CA GLY A 200 20.94 -0.60 0.18
C GLY A 200 22.41 -0.61 -0.23
N LEU A 201 22.93 0.55 -0.65
CA LEU A 201 24.36 0.73 -0.96
C LEU A 201 25.25 0.55 0.28
N ALA A 202 24.82 1.06 1.43
CA ALA A 202 25.54 0.87 2.69
C ALA A 202 25.58 -0.61 3.10
N LEU A 203 24.47 -1.35 2.96
CA LEU A 203 24.44 -2.79 3.19
C LEU A 203 25.39 -3.53 2.26
N TYR A 204 25.44 -3.14 0.99
CA TYR A 204 26.35 -3.73 0.00
C TYR A 204 27.81 -3.52 0.41
N ALA A 205 28.19 -2.29 0.79
CA ALA A 205 29.55 -1.99 1.24
C ALA A 205 29.92 -2.71 2.55
N ILE A 206 28.99 -2.82 3.50
CA ILE A 206 29.21 -3.47 4.81
C ILE A 206 29.39 -4.99 4.65
N PHE A 207 28.62 -5.62 3.77
CA PHE A 207 28.65 -7.08 3.58
C PHE A 207 29.54 -7.55 2.43
N GLN A 208 30.31 -6.65 1.80
CA GLN A 208 31.18 -6.98 0.67
C GLN A 208 32.11 -8.18 0.92
N ASN A 209 32.67 -8.30 2.13
CA ASN A 209 33.60 -9.39 2.47
C ASN A 209 32.93 -10.60 3.14
N CYS A 210 31.68 -10.45 3.60
CA CYS A 210 30.96 -11.47 4.36
C CYS A 210 29.47 -11.36 4.02
N ASP A 211 29.06 -11.96 2.90
CA ASP A 211 27.68 -11.92 2.46
C ASP A 211 26.79 -12.84 3.34
N PRO A 212 25.83 -12.27 4.09
CA PRO A 212 24.96 -13.04 4.98
C PRO A 212 24.03 -14.02 4.23
N LEU A 213 23.85 -13.86 2.91
CA LEU A 213 23.01 -14.74 2.09
C LEU A 213 23.71 -16.04 1.68
N ASN A 214 25.05 -16.05 1.64
CA ASN A 214 25.85 -17.23 1.30
C ASN A 214 26.07 -18.15 2.52
N GLU A 215 26.19 -17.58 3.72
CA GLU A 215 26.44 -18.32 4.96
C GLU A 215 25.14 -18.61 5.75
N LYS A 216 24.19 -19.31 5.11
CA LYS A 216 22.84 -19.54 5.66
C LYS A 216 22.82 -20.28 7.00
N SER A 217 23.79 -21.17 7.23
CA SER A 217 23.90 -21.97 8.45
C SER A 217 24.22 -21.13 9.70
N GLY A 218 24.94 -20.01 9.55
CA GLY A 218 25.32 -19.12 10.67
C GLY A 218 24.32 -17.98 10.92
N THR A 219 23.61 -17.52 9.89
CA THR A 219 22.67 -16.38 9.96
C THR A 219 21.22 -16.82 10.14
N GLY A 220 20.83 -17.98 9.61
CA GLY A 220 19.45 -18.45 9.56
C GLY A 220 18.59 -17.76 8.49
N LEU A 221 19.20 -17.08 7.52
CA LEU A 221 18.48 -16.37 6.45
C LEU A 221 17.96 -17.33 5.38
N ILE A 222 16.67 -17.21 5.06
CA ILE A 222 15.98 -18.02 4.05
C ILE A 222 15.73 -17.20 2.79
N LYS A 223 15.36 -15.93 2.94
CA LYS A 223 15.00 -15.01 1.85
C LYS A 223 15.85 -13.76 1.87
N ALA A 224 16.07 -13.16 0.71
CA ALA A 224 16.86 -11.92 0.58
C ALA A 224 16.23 -10.76 1.35
N ASP A 225 14.90 -10.63 1.36
CA ASP A 225 14.16 -9.56 2.05
C ASP A 225 14.43 -9.52 3.57
N GLN A 226 15.01 -10.58 4.14
CA GLN A 226 15.36 -10.63 5.55
C GLN A 226 16.68 -9.91 5.87
N ILE A 227 17.43 -9.44 4.86
CA ILE A 227 18.75 -8.82 5.06
C ILE A 227 18.68 -7.50 5.83
N VAL A 228 17.68 -6.65 5.55
CA VAL A 228 17.47 -5.38 6.24
C VAL A 228 17.11 -5.63 7.72
N PRO A 229 16.09 -6.47 8.06
CA PRO A 229 15.83 -6.86 9.44
C PRO A 229 17.04 -7.50 10.13
N TYR A 230 17.79 -8.35 9.43
CA TYR A 230 18.99 -8.99 9.98
C TYR A 230 20.05 -7.97 10.35
N TYR A 231 20.31 -6.98 9.48
CA TYR A 231 21.22 -5.89 9.77
C TYR A 231 20.79 -5.08 11.00
N ILE A 232 19.51 -4.71 11.07
CA ILE A 232 18.93 -3.97 12.21
C ILE A 232 19.19 -4.74 13.51
N VAL A 233 18.80 -6.01 13.59
CA VAL A 233 18.93 -6.79 14.84
C VAL A 233 20.40 -7.09 15.16
N SER A 234 21.24 -7.36 14.16
CA SER A 234 22.64 -7.75 14.41
C SER A 234 23.56 -6.58 14.74
N ARG A 235 23.28 -5.36 14.23
CA ARG A 235 24.16 -4.20 14.39
C ARG A 235 23.59 -3.10 15.29
N LEU A 236 22.27 -2.95 15.37
CA LEU A 236 21.64 -1.88 16.17
C LEU A 236 21.28 -2.31 17.61
N ASN A 237 21.50 -3.58 17.98
CA ASN A 237 21.27 -4.08 19.35
C ASN A 237 22.17 -3.42 20.42
N ARG A 238 23.15 -2.61 20.03
CA ARG A 238 23.92 -1.78 20.96
C ARG A 238 23.05 -0.73 21.66
N PHE A 239 21.96 -0.29 21.03
CA PHE A 239 21.04 0.70 21.57
C PHE A 239 19.72 0.03 22.00
N PRO A 240 19.44 -0.08 23.31
CA PRO A 240 18.28 -0.81 23.79
C PRO A 240 16.97 -0.15 23.31
N GLY A 241 16.08 -0.93 22.70
CA GLY A 241 14.77 -0.48 22.22
C GLY A 241 14.77 0.14 20.82
N LEU A 242 15.94 0.47 20.25
CA LEU A 242 16.02 1.01 18.89
C LEU A 242 15.66 -0.05 17.84
N VAL A 243 16.12 -1.29 18.04
CA VAL A 243 15.77 -2.43 17.18
C VAL A 243 14.27 -2.68 17.19
N GLY A 244 13.66 -2.68 18.38
CA GLY A 244 12.21 -2.82 18.53
C GLY A 244 11.42 -1.68 17.87
N LEU A 245 11.90 -0.43 17.95
CA LEU A 245 11.30 0.70 17.26
C LEU A 245 11.35 0.57 15.73
N CYS A 246 12.49 0.11 15.18
CA CYS A 246 12.60 -0.11 13.73
C CYS A 246 11.66 -1.24 13.26
N ILE A 247 11.61 -2.35 13.99
CA ILE A 247 10.75 -3.50 13.65
C ILE A 247 9.28 -3.12 13.77
N SER A 248 8.88 -2.39 14.82
CA SER A 248 7.51 -1.93 14.95
C SER A 248 7.13 -0.97 13.82
N GLY A 249 8.04 -0.10 13.38
CA GLY A 249 7.84 0.73 12.18
C GLY A 249 7.54 -0.08 10.92
N ILE A 250 8.30 -1.16 10.67
CA ILE A 250 8.06 -2.08 9.54
C ILE A 250 6.69 -2.77 9.65
N LEU A 251 6.31 -3.21 10.85
CA LEU A 251 5.00 -3.81 11.10
C LEU A 251 3.86 -2.80 10.89
N CYS A 252 3.99 -1.58 11.41
CA CYS A 252 3.03 -0.49 11.21
C CYS A 252 2.88 -0.12 9.72
N ALA A 253 3.98 -0.07 8.97
CA ALA A 253 3.97 0.14 7.52
C ALA A 253 3.22 -0.98 6.78
N SER A 254 3.39 -2.23 7.23
CA SER A 254 2.65 -3.39 6.72
C SER A 254 1.14 -3.26 6.99
N LEU A 255 0.76 -2.94 8.24
CA LEU A 255 -0.64 -2.77 8.65
C LEU A 255 -1.33 -1.62 7.90
N SER A 256 -0.63 -0.50 7.69
CA SER A 256 -1.13 0.64 6.90
C SER A 256 -1.44 0.26 5.45
N SER A 257 -0.53 -0.52 4.84
CA SER A 257 -0.69 -1.01 3.48
C SER A 257 -1.87 -1.99 3.38
N LEU A 258 -1.97 -2.92 4.34
CA LEU A 258 -3.07 -3.88 4.43
C LEU A 258 -4.42 -3.17 4.60
N SER A 259 -4.50 -2.16 5.47
CA SER A 259 -5.70 -1.36 5.66
C SER A 259 -6.12 -0.63 4.37
N SER A 260 -5.16 -0.04 3.65
CA SER A 260 -5.42 0.63 2.36
C SER A 260 -5.91 -0.33 1.28
N ALA A 261 -5.33 -1.53 1.21
CA ALA A 261 -5.75 -2.59 0.29
C ALA A 261 -7.17 -3.07 0.60
N LEU A 262 -7.49 -3.32 1.88
CA LEU A 262 -8.83 -3.72 2.31
C LEU A 262 -9.88 -2.63 2.03
N ASN A 263 -9.56 -1.36 2.27
CA ASN A 263 -10.45 -0.24 1.96
C ASN A 263 -10.72 -0.13 0.45
N SER A 264 -9.68 -0.29 -0.37
CA SER A 264 -9.80 -0.28 -1.83
C SER A 264 -10.66 -1.44 -2.33
N LEU A 265 -10.40 -2.65 -1.81
CA LEU A 265 -11.17 -3.84 -2.17
C LEU A 265 -12.64 -3.70 -1.78
N SER A 266 -12.92 -3.16 -0.59
CA SER A 266 -14.29 -2.86 -0.14
C SER A 266 -14.98 -1.85 -1.07
N THR A 267 -14.27 -0.80 -1.48
CA THR A 267 -14.78 0.21 -2.42
C THR A 267 -15.14 -0.41 -3.77
N ILE A 268 -14.22 -1.17 -4.36
CA ILE A 268 -14.43 -1.86 -5.64
C ILE A 268 -15.61 -2.83 -5.52
N PHE A 269 -15.69 -3.60 -4.43
CA PHE A 269 -16.80 -4.51 -4.20
C PHE A 269 -18.15 -3.80 -4.11
N VAL A 270 -18.22 -2.68 -3.38
CA VAL A 270 -19.46 -1.90 -3.22
C VAL A 270 -19.89 -1.21 -4.50
N GLU A 271 -18.97 -0.55 -5.21
CA GLU A 271 -19.31 0.22 -6.41
C GLU A 271 -19.53 -0.73 -7.61
N ASP A 272 -18.61 -1.67 -7.84
CA ASP A 272 -18.59 -2.47 -9.08
C ASP A 272 -19.37 -3.79 -8.98
N PHE A 273 -19.60 -4.34 -7.80
CA PHE A 273 -20.38 -5.58 -7.66
C PHE A 273 -21.74 -5.35 -7.03
N ILE A 274 -21.84 -4.49 -6.02
CA ILE A 274 -23.11 -4.24 -5.37
C ILE A 274 -23.91 -3.22 -6.19
N LYS A 275 -23.51 -1.96 -6.22
CA LYS A 275 -24.29 -0.90 -6.87
C LYS A 275 -24.55 -1.22 -8.35
N ALA A 276 -23.55 -1.67 -9.09
CA ALA A 276 -23.72 -1.99 -10.51
C ALA A 276 -24.70 -3.15 -10.82
N ASN A 277 -24.83 -4.15 -9.93
CA ASN A 277 -25.76 -5.26 -10.15
C ASN A 277 -27.13 -5.04 -9.48
N PHE A 278 -27.24 -4.05 -8.59
CA PHE A 278 -28.41 -3.84 -7.74
C PHE A 278 -29.09 -2.48 -7.92
N SER A 279 -28.55 -1.58 -8.75
CA SER A 279 -29.14 -0.26 -9.05
C SER A 279 -30.45 -0.34 -9.82
N GLU A 280 -30.77 -1.46 -10.48
CA GLU A 280 -31.97 -1.58 -11.31
C GLU A 280 -33.27 -1.78 -10.48
N HIS A 281 -33.22 -2.23 -9.21
CA HIS A 281 -34.42 -2.38 -8.35
C HIS A 281 -34.14 -2.24 -6.83
N PRO A 282 -34.44 -1.09 -6.19
CA PRO A 282 -34.05 -0.78 -4.80
C PRO A 282 -34.62 -1.71 -3.71
N LYS A 283 -35.82 -2.27 -3.91
CA LYS A 283 -36.50 -3.12 -2.89
C LYS A 283 -36.11 -4.60 -2.99
N ALA A 284 -35.87 -5.10 -4.21
CA ALA A 284 -35.45 -6.48 -4.44
C ALA A 284 -33.94 -6.70 -4.22
N SER A 285 -33.14 -5.64 -4.27
CA SER A 285 -31.69 -5.70 -4.04
C SER A 285 -31.29 -5.74 -2.57
N ALA A 286 -32.02 -5.05 -1.69
CA ALA A 286 -31.69 -4.96 -0.26
C ALA A 286 -31.69 -6.34 0.42
N TRP A 287 -32.63 -7.22 0.09
CA TRP A 287 -32.67 -8.59 0.64
C TRP A 287 -31.53 -9.46 0.10
N LYS A 288 -31.20 -9.35 -1.20
CA LYS A 288 -30.08 -10.07 -1.83
C LYS A 288 -28.74 -9.63 -1.25
N PHE A 289 -28.58 -8.32 -1.00
CA PHE A 289 -27.42 -7.76 -0.31
C PHE A 289 -27.30 -8.28 1.12
N ASN A 290 -28.38 -8.26 1.90
CA ASN A 290 -28.38 -8.80 3.26
C ASN A 290 -28.08 -10.31 3.27
N ALA A 291 -28.59 -11.08 2.31
CA ALA A 291 -28.30 -12.50 2.17
C ALA A 291 -26.82 -12.75 1.81
N LEU A 292 -26.25 -11.96 0.89
CA LEU A 292 -24.85 -12.06 0.47
C LEU A 292 -23.89 -11.65 1.59
N ALA A 293 -24.18 -10.55 2.29
CA ALA A 293 -23.40 -10.10 3.45
C ALA A 293 -23.45 -11.13 4.57
N LYS A 294 -24.61 -11.76 4.82
CA LYS A 294 -24.76 -12.84 5.81
C LYS A 294 -24.03 -14.11 5.39
N ALA A 295 -24.02 -14.44 4.09
CA ALA A 295 -23.28 -15.58 3.55
C ALA A 295 -21.76 -15.36 3.60
N LEU A 296 -21.28 -14.16 3.26
CA LEU A 296 -19.88 -13.76 3.36
C LEU A 296 -19.41 -13.73 4.82
N GLY A 297 -20.19 -13.13 5.72
CA GLY A 297 -19.91 -13.13 7.16
C GLY A 297 -19.79 -14.56 7.69
N LYS A 298 -20.73 -15.44 7.36
CA LYS A 298 -20.69 -16.86 7.75
C LYS A 298 -19.50 -17.62 7.17
N LYS A 299 -19.03 -17.24 5.98
CA LYS A 299 -17.83 -17.82 5.35
C LYS A 299 -16.53 -17.32 5.98
N ILE A 300 -16.50 -16.06 6.39
CA ILE A 300 -15.39 -15.44 7.12
C ILE A 300 -15.30 -16.03 8.54
N ASP A 301 -16.43 -16.15 9.23
CA ASP A 301 -16.50 -16.80 10.55
C ASP A 301 -16.06 -18.27 10.46
N ASN A 302 -16.50 -19.01 9.44
CA ASN A 302 -16.00 -20.37 9.18
C ASN A 302 -14.53 -20.43 8.78
N PHE A 303 -14.00 -19.39 8.13
CA PHE A 303 -12.57 -19.29 7.80
C PHE A 303 -11.73 -19.05 9.06
N PHE A 304 -12.19 -18.18 9.96
CA PHE A 304 -11.56 -17.97 11.27
C PHE A 304 -11.71 -19.17 12.21
N LEU A 305 -12.83 -19.90 12.17
CA LEU A 305 -13.02 -21.15 12.93
C LEU A 305 -12.18 -22.31 12.38
N ASN A 306 -11.89 -22.34 11.08
CA ASN A 306 -10.99 -23.34 10.47
C ASN A 306 -9.51 -22.96 10.57
N LEU A 307 -9.20 -21.69 10.87
CA LEU A 307 -7.90 -21.25 11.38
C LEU A 307 -7.86 -21.47 12.89
N ASN A 308 -7.90 -22.74 13.31
CA ASN A 308 -7.48 -23.12 14.66
C ASN A 308 -5.98 -22.79 14.81
N ILE A 309 -5.70 -21.60 15.35
CA ILE A 309 -4.53 -21.35 16.20
C ILE A 309 -4.97 -21.64 17.63
#